data_AF-A0A2H0J2N1-F1
#
_entry.id   AF-A0A2H0J2N1-F1
#
_cell.length_a   1.000
_cell.length_b   1.000
_cell.length_c   1.000
_cell.angle_alpha   90.00
_cell.angle_beta   90.00
_cell.angle_gamma   90.00
#
_symmetry.space_group_name_H-M   'P 1'
#
loop_
_entity.id
_entity.type
_entity.pdbx_description
1 polymer ?
#
loop_
_entity_poly.entity_id
_entity_poly.type
_entity_poly.pdbx_seq_one_letter_code
_entity_poly.pdbx_strand_id
1 'polypeptide(L)' 'MRTTITIDDNLANELMHTTQKKSITEAIRTALDSYLTDLRKQKILALRGQVQMEDNWQQLRQLDTKS' A
#
# COMPACT_ATOMS: atom_id res chain seq x y z
N MET A 1 -6.77 -12.01 17.51
CA MET A 1 -8.20 -12.43 17.44
C MET A 1 -8.31 -13.51 16.37
N ARG A 2 -9.07 -14.59 16.60
CA ARG A 2 -9.30 -15.65 15.61
C ARG A 2 -10.71 -15.49 15.04
N THR A 3 -10.80 -15.45 13.72
CA THR A 3 -12.06 -15.33 12.98
C THR A 3 -12.12 -16.46 11.96
N THR A 4 -13.29 -17.06 11.79
CA THR A 4 -13.52 -18.11 10.79
C THR A 4 -14.14 -17.47 9.56
N ILE A 5 -13.55 -17.72 8.39
CA ILE A 5 -13.99 -17.16 7.11
C ILE A 5 -14.06 -18.33 6.12
N THR A 6 -15.15 -18.41 5.36
CA THR A 6 -15.30 -19.40 4.28
C THR A 6 -14.85 -18.77 2.97
N ILE A 7 -13.94 -19.46 2.28
CA ILE A 7 -13.35 -19.04 0.99
C ILE A 7 -13.20 -20.29 0.13
N ASP A 8 -13.22 -20.10 -1.19
CA ASP A 8 -13.01 -21.17 -2.15
C ASP A 8 -11.59 -21.75 -2.03
N ASP A 9 -11.48 -23.08 -2.10
CA ASP A 9 -10.21 -23.79 -1.93
C ASP A 9 -9.24 -23.50 -3.08
N ASN A 10 -9.72 -23.32 -4.31
CA ASN A 10 -8.86 -22.98 -5.43
C ASN A 10 -8.28 -21.58 -5.25
N LEU A 11 -9.12 -20.63 -4.83
CA LEU A 11 -8.69 -19.26 -4.52
C LEU A 11 -7.67 -19.23 -3.38
N ALA A 12 -7.88 -20.03 -2.32
CA ALA A 12 -6.95 -20.11 -1.20
C ALA A 12 -5.58 -20.69 -1.62
N ASN A 13 -5.59 -21.74 -2.46
CA ASN A 13 -4.38 -22.34 -2.99
C ASN A 13 -3.64 -21.39 -3.94
N GLU A 14 -4.35 -20.74 -4.86
CA GLU A 14 -3.79 -19.73 -5.76
C GLU A 14 -3.17 -18.57 -4.98
N LEU A 15 -3.84 -18.10 -3.92
CA LEU A 15 -3.33 -17.06 -3.05
C LEU A 15 -2.03 -17.48 -2.36
N MET A 16 -1.97 -18.71 -1.84
CA MET A 16 -0.74 -19.25 -1.22
C MET A 16 0.42 -19.37 -2.23
N HIS A 17 0.15 -19.84 -3.45
CA HIS A 17 1.15 -19.96 -4.51
C HIS A 17 1.67 -18.60 -4.95
N THR A 18 0.77 -17.63 -5.16
CA THR A 18 1.11 -16.27 -5.59
C THR A 18 1.90 -15.52 -4.53
N THR A 19 1.52 -15.67 -3.26
CA THR A 19 2.21 -15.03 -2.13
C THR A 19 3.43 -15.82 -1.63
N GLN A 20 3.66 -17.01 -2.16
CA GLN A 20 4.70 -17.97 -1.74
C GLN A 20 4.67 -18.29 -0.24
N LYS A 21 3.47 -18.27 0.37
CA LYS A 21 3.30 -18.52 1.81
C LYS A 21 2.96 -19.97 2.09
N LYS A 22 3.40 -20.46 3.25
CA LYS A 22 3.20 -21.85 3.70
C LYS A 22 1.85 -22.08 4.36
N SER A 23 1.14 -21.02 4.76
CA SER A 23 -0.18 -21.11 5.38
C SER A 23 -1.17 -20.14 4.76
N ILE A 24 -2.43 -20.58 4.65
CA ILE A 24 -3.55 -19.76 4.16
C ILE A 24 -3.69 -18.49 4.99
N THR A 25 -3.58 -18.61 6.32
CA THR A 25 -3.69 -17.48 7.24
C THR A 25 -2.62 -16.40 6.99
N GLU A 26 -1.38 -16.81 6.75
CA GLU A 26 -0.29 -15.88 6.43
C GLU A 26 -0.49 -15.25 5.05
N ALA A 27 -0.90 -16.04 4.05
CA ALA A 27 -1.21 -15.57 2.70
C ALA A 27 -2.30 -14.49 2.72
N ILE A 28 -3.42 -14.75 3.43
CA ILE A 28 -4.53 -13.81 3.60
C ILE A 28 -4.06 -12.55 4.32
N ARG A 29 -3.28 -12.69 5.39
CA ARG A 29 -2.78 -11.53 6.13
C ARG A 29 -1.91 -10.64 5.26
N THR A 30 -0.98 -11.21 4.51
CA THR A 30 -0.12 -10.46 3.58
C THR A 30 -0.92 -9.80 2.46
N ALA A 31 -1.91 -10.50 1.92
CA ALA A 31 -2.77 -9.96 0.87
C ALA A 31 -3.59 -8.76 1.35
N LEU A 32 -4.22 -8.87 2.53
CA LEU A 32 -5.00 -7.78 3.12
C LEU A 32 -4.13 -6.56 3.45
N ASP A 33 -2.94 -6.76 3.99
CA ASP A 33 -2.03 -5.66 4.32
C ASP A 33 -1.53 -4.92 3.06
N SER A 34 -1.20 -5.68 2.01
CA SER A 34 -0.82 -5.14 0.71
C SER A 34 -1.96 -4.35 0.08
N TYR A 35 -3.17 -4.92 0.09
CA TYR A 35 -4.37 -4.28 -0.46
C TYR A 35 -4.69 -2.95 0.25
N LEU A 36 -4.65 -2.93 1.58
CA LEU A 36 -4.88 -1.69 2.34
C LEU A 36 -3.79 -0.64 2.06
N THR A 37 -2.53 -1.07 1.93
CA THR A 37 -1.42 -0.19 1.60
C THR A 37 -1.59 0.44 0.22
N ASP A 38 -1.99 -0.35 -0.77
CA ASP A 38 -2.19 0.14 -2.13
C ASP A 38 -3.42 1.06 -2.24
N LEU A 39 -4.50 0.75 -1.53
CA LEU A 39 -5.63 1.68 -1.41
C LEU A 39 -5.22 3.04 -0.81
N ARG A 40 -4.35 3.05 0.20
CA ARG A 40 -3.82 4.31 0.77
C ARG A 40 -2.99 5.09 -0.26
N LYS A 41 -2.11 4.41 -1.00
CA LYS A 41 -1.33 5.03 -2.09
C LYS A 41 -2.25 5.61 -3.16
N GLN A 42 -3.27 4.86 -3.58
CA GLN A 42 -4.24 5.33 -4.58
C GLN A 42 -4.99 6.58 -4.11
N LYS A 43 -5.39 6.64 -2.83
CA LYS A 43 -6.00 7.85 -2.26
C LYS A 43 -5.05 9.05 -2.29
N ILE A 44 -3.78 8.86 -1.94
CA ILE A 44 -2.76 9.93 -2.02
C ILE A 44 -2.56 10.38 -3.46
N LEU A 45 -2.47 9.44 -4.40
CA LEU A 45 -2.35 9.74 -5.82
C LEU A 45 -3.60 10.46 -6.37
N ALA A 46 -4.79 10.15 -5.88
CA ALA A 46 -6.03 10.84 -6.27
C ALA A 46 -6.06 12.31 -5.79
N LEU A 47 -5.33 12.65 -4.73
CA LEU A 47 -5.17 14.02 -4.25
C LEU A 47 -4.12 14.80 -5.07
N ARG A 48 -3.38 14.13 -5.97
CA ARG A 48 -2.42 14.76 -6.87
C ARG A 48 -3.15 15.74 -7.79
N GLY A 49 -2.79 17.02 -7.70
CA GLY A 49 -3.43 18.12 -8.44
C GLY A 49 -4.43 18.94 -7.60
N GLN A 50 -4.83 18.46 -6.42
CA GLN A 50 -5.59 19.27 -5.44
C GLN A 50 -4.68 19.92 -4.39
N VAL A 51 -3.47 19.39 -4.21
CA VAL A 51 -2.48 19.98 -3.33
C VAL A 51 -1.89 21.21 -4.03
N GLN A 52 -2.27 22.41 -3.58
CA GLN A 52 -1.56 23.63 -3.91
C GLN A 52 -0.16 23.54 -3.29
N MET A 53 0.82 23.26 -4.14
CA MET A 53 2.23 23.42 -3.76
C MET A 53 2.61 24.86 -4.07
N GLU A 54 3.11 25.58 -3.07
CA GLU A 54 3.73 26.88 -3.30
C GLU A 54 4.98 26.68 -4.17
N ASP A 55 5.11 27.43 -5.26
CA ASP A 55 6.22 27.32 -6.22
C ASP A 55 7.48 28.04 -5.70
N ASN A 56 7.87 27.75 -4.46
CA ASN A 56 8.95 28.40 -3.72
C ASN A 56 10.27 27.59 -3.72
N TRP A 57 10.36 26.55 -4.57
CA TRP A 57 11.50 25.62 -4.57
C TRP A 57 12.85 26.32 -4.83
N GLN A 58 12.86 27.41 -5.60
CA GLN A 58 14.07 28.20 -5.86
C GLN A 58 14.57 28.92 -4.60
N GLN A 59 13.65 29.41 -3.77
CA GLN A 59 13.96 30.09 -2.51
C GLN A 59 14.48 29.07 -1.48
N LEU A 60 13.86 27.90 -1.41
CA LEU A 60 14.33 26.78 -0.57
C LEU A 60 15.74 26.32 -0.98
N ARG A 61 16.03 26.21 -2.29
CA ARG A 61 17.36 25.84 -2.79
C ARG A 61 18.45 26.87 -2.44
N GLN A 62 18.10 28.16 -2.47
CA GLN A 62 19.04 29.22 -2.08
C GLN A 62 19.35 29.20 -0.58
N LEU A 63 18.43 28.74 0.26
CA LEU A 63 18.67 28.57 1.70
C LEU A 63 19.63 27.40 1.98
N ASP A 64 19.46 26.27 1.30
CA ASP A 64 20.35 25.11 1.46
C ASP A 64 21.79 25.37 1.01
N THR A 65 21.98 26.18 -0.05
CA THR A 65 23.31 26.44 -0.63
C THR A 65 24.10 27.51 0.15
N LYS A 66 23.44 28.24 1.06
CA LYS A 66 24.07 29.28 1.89
C LYS A 66 24.53 28.79 3.26
N SER A 67 24.44 27.48 3.52
CA SER A 67 24.86 26.86 4.78
C SER A 67 26.27 26.28 4.75
#